data_AF-A0AAW0P455-F1
#
_entry.id   AF-A0AAW0P455-F1
#
_cell.length_a   1.000
_cell.length_b   1.000
_cell.length_c   1.000
_cell.angle_alpha   90.00
_cell.angle_beta   90.00
_cell.angle_gamma   90.00
#
_symmetry.space_group_name_H-M   'P 1'
#
loop_
_entity.id
_entity.type
_entity.pdbx_description
1 polymer ?
#
loop_
_entity_poly.entity_id
_entity_poly.type
_entity_poly.pdbx_seq_one_letter_code
_entity_poly.pdbx_strand_id
1 'polypeptide(L)'
;MEKSKNWEDYTPEDNEALYTEDFDLMKELGLKPAEEEQTSAGFVTVEQLEQQQLLQLGFSTNLLEKPNTRTSEEEIVWLKQQVLREQQLRQKAEDELGMTLVRLRLEMASKVSDCQTREDRLLKELEGLKMLRVREREEYSAALKVNNEEIHHLQQDKELVTKQHQVSQRLLKEAKQLVQTHEAELDKQSRETHEVHTELDCMKQEKRSLLERSERLQSQIDSVKKTLAKQVAEAKDLADKVRKESLQKFKEWETEKQALFKEKQDLHSTLLQKEAENTSLLQINTKLELALTNLRREMSKIAKTSYEQKEKLKDETQQKILMDQKIQDQDKLAQDHKKKIEVSTKRESQTNQLFNHVQDKLHKQEVLNENLQKSLNRLKQEMQQEKKERAEVEEERHLLQEKSGALERDLRRAEEERHLLQEKSGALQQDLRRAEEERHLLQEKSSALQQDLRKAEEERHRLQEKSGALERDLRKAEEERHLLERMNGLLEEKLVKKERKWYRKLLCC
;
A
#
# COMPACT_ATOMS: atom_id res chain seq x y z
N MET A 1 -12.22 -10.97 -17.23
CA MET A 1 -13.48 -10.52 -17.84
C MET A 1 -13.16 -9.87 -19.19
N GLU A 2 -12.61 -10.66 -20.12
CA GLU A 2 -13.33 -11.43 -21.15
C GLU A 2 -13.82 -10.57 -22.33
N LYS A 3 -12.98 -10.52 -23.37
CA LYS A 3 -13.43 -10.40 -24.77
C LYS A 3 -13.02 -11.67 -25.49
N SER A 4 -13.86 -12.70 -25.36
CA SER A 4 -13.86 -13.85 -26.26
C SER A 4 -14.45 -13.38 -27.60
N LYS A 5 -13.66 -13.45 -28.67
CA LYS A 5 -14.17 -13.38 -30.04
C LYS A 5 -14.14 -14.80 -30.60
N ASN A 6 -15.35 -15.32 -30.83
CA ASN A 6 -15.64 -16.58 -31.49
C ASN A 6 -14.84 -16.72 -32.80
N TRP A 7 -14.17 -17.86 -32.91
CA TRP A 7 -13.73 -18.46 -34.15
C TRP A 7 -14.72 -19.58 -34.45
N GLU A 8 -15.72 -19.32 -35.28
CA GLU A 8 -16.58 -20.34 -35.88
C GLU A 8 -17.44 -19.61 -36.92
N ASP A 9 -16.93 -19.58 -38.16
CA ASP A 9 -17.69 -19.43 -39.41
C ASP A 9 -16.67 -19.56 -40.56
N TYR A 10 -16.40 -20.80 -40.97
CA TYR A 10 -15.70 -21.13 -42.21
C TYR A 10 -16.67 -21.97 -43.04
N THR A 11 -17.32 -21.33 -44.01
CA THR A 11 -18.17 -21.97 -45.02
C THR A 11 -17.32 -22.33 -46.25
N PRO A 12 -17.52 -23.51 -46.88
CA PRO A 12 -16.73 -23.95 -48.02
C PRO A 12 -17.43 -23.61 -49.36
N GLU A 13 -17.19 -22.43 -49.93
CA GLU A 13 -17.71 -22.06 -51.26
C GLU A 13 -16.73 -21.28 -52.17
N ASP A 14 -15.42 -21.46 -52.00
CA ASP A 14 -14.40 -20.98 -52.97
C ASP A 14 -13.79 -22.15 -53.78
N ASN A 15 -14.66 -22.97 -54.38
CA ASN A 15 -14.29 -24.09 -55.25
C ASN A 15 -14.65 -23.79 -56.71
N GLU A 16 -14.17 -22.67 -57.24
CA GLU A 16 -14.32 -22.33 -58.68
C GLU A 16 -13.15 -21.44 -59.17
N ALA A 17 -11.91 -21.88 -58.95
CA ALA A 17 -10.72 -21.22 -59.51
C ALA A 17 -9.57 -22.20 -59.80
N LEU A 18 -9.89 -23.39 -60.33
CA LEU A 18 -8.92 -24.47 -60.58
C LEU A 18 -8.92 -24.99 -62.04
N TYR A 19 -9.13 -24.12 -63.02
CA TYR A 19 -9.04 -24.49 -64.45
C TYR A 19 -8.37 -23.46 -65.38
N THR A 20 -7.44 -22.64 -64.88
CA THR A 20 -6.74 -21.66 -65.74
C THR A 20 -5.24 -21.51 -65.49
N GLU A 21 -4.56 -22.48 -64.85
CA GLU A 21 -3.09 -22.40 -64.64
C GLU A 21 -2.26 -23.42 -65.43
N ASP A 22 -2.86 -24.29 -66.25
CA ASP A 22 -2.11 -25.25 -67.08
C ASP A 22 -1.73 -24.73 -68.48
N PHE A 23 -2.11 -23.49 -68.84
CA PHE A 23 -1.82 -22.92 -70.17
C PHE A 23 -0.58 -22.03 -70.23
N ASP A 24 -0.07 -21.54 -69.09
CA ASP A 24 1.08 -20.64 -69.05
C ASP A 24 2.43 -21.36 -68.83
N LEU A 25 2.42 -22.59 -68.30
CA LEU A 25 3.62 -23.43 -68.13
C LEU A 25 4.14 -24.04 -69.45
N MET A 26 3.32 -24.14 -70.49
CA MET A 26 3.77 -24.62 -71.81
C MET A 26 4.48 -23.56 -72.66
N LYS A 27 4.43 -22.28 -72.26
CA LYS A 27 5.03 -21.17 -73.02
C LYS A 27 6.48 -20.89 -72.64
N GLU A 28 6.93 -21.32 -71.46
CA GLU A 28 8.32 -21.14 -70.99
C GLU A 28 9.30 -22.24 -71.41
N LEU A 29 8.84 -23.38 -71.94
CA LEU A 29 9.70 -24.50 -72.35
C LEU A 29 10.10 -24.52 -73.85
N GLY A 30 9.72 -23.51 -74.63
CA GLY A 30 10.23 -23.33 -76.00
C GLY A 30 9.92 -24.46 -77.00
N LEU A 31 8.94 -25.31 -76.71
CA LEU A 31 8.52 -26.39 -77.61
C LEU A 31 7.41 -25.88 -78.54
N LYS A 32 7.76 -25.67 -79.81
CA LYS A 32 6.78 -25.43 -80.88
C LYS A 32 5.95 -26.71 -81.10
N PRO A 33 4.61 -26.62 -81.24
CA PRO A 33 3.85 -27.72 -81.81
C PRO A 33 4.31 -27.96 -83.25
N ALA A 34 4.64 -29.22 -83.56
CA ALA A 34 4.96 -29.65 -84.91
C ALA A 34 3.71 -29.45 -85.78
N GLU A 35 3.84 -28.58 -86.79
CA GLU A 35 2.86 -28.41 -87.85
C GLU A 35 2.69 -29.76 -88.57
N GLU A 36 1.45 -30.22 -88.67
CA GLU A 36 1.05 -31.31 -89.56
C GLU A 36 1.30 -30.88 -91.01
N GLU A 37 2.49 -31.18 -91.53
CA GLU A 37 2.74 -31.20 -92.97
C GLU A 37 1.95 -32.36 -93.58
N GLN A 38 0.79 -32.03 -94.15
CA GLN A 38 0.12 -32.85 -95.15
C GLN A 38 0.98 -32.90 -96.42
N THR A 39 1.97 -33.80 -96.46
CA THR A 39 2.59 -34.20 -97.73
C THR A 39 1.71 -35.24 -98.41
N SER A 40 0.87 -34.78 -99.34
CA SER A 40 0.22 -35.61 -100.35
C SER A 40 1.27 -36.08 -101.37
N ALA A 41 2.05 -37.09 -101.01
CA ALA A 41 2.94 -37.78 -101.94
C ALA A 41 2.10 -38.75 -102.79
N GLY A 42 2.00 -38.41 -104.08
CA GLY A 42 1.24 -39.13 -105.09
C GLY A 42 1.67 -40.60 -105.23
N PHE A 43 0.68 -41.48 -105.10
CA PHE A 43 0.77 -42.83 -105.63
C PHE A 43 0.55 -42.77 -107.13
N VAL A 44 1.65 -42.95 -107.87
CA VAL A 44 1.65 -43.35 -109.28
C VAL A 44 1.18 -44.81 -109.31
N THR A 45 0.01 -45.05 -109.89
CA THR A 45 -0.48 -46.41 -110.12
C THR A 45 0.29 -47.05 -111.27
N VAL A 46 0.61 -48.32 -111.09
CA VAL A 46 1.37 -49.20 -112.00
C VAL A 46 0.64 -49.45 -113.33
N GLU A 47 -0.55 -48.88 -113.55
CA GLU A 47 -1.34 -48.98 -114.78
C GLU A 47 -0.94 -48.00 -115.91
N GLN A 48 0.02 -47.10 -115.70
CA GLN A 48 0.44 -46.11 -116.73
C GLN A 48 1.85 -46.33 -117.32
N LEU A 49 2.53 -47.44 -117.01
CA LEU A 49 3.89 -47.73 -117.52
C LEU A 49 4.01 -49.03 -118.36
N GLU A 50 2.90 -49.71 -118.65
CA GLU A 50 2.95 -51.05 -119.26
C GLU A 50 2.27 -51.22 -120.63
N GLN A 51 2.10 -50.18 -121.45
CA GLN A 51 1.82 -50.40 -122.89
C GLN A 51 2.13 -49.24 -123.85
N GLN A 52 3.24 -48.52 -123.61
CA GLN A 52 3.89 -47.64 -124.59
C GLN A 52 5.13 -48.31 -125.24
N GLN A 53 5.16 -49.65 -125.37
CA GLN A 53 6.33 -50.40 -125.89
C GLN A 53 5.99 -51.62 -126.77
N LEU A 54 4.92 -51.59 -127.57
CA LEU A 54 4.72 -52.55 -128.66
C LEU A 54 4.41 -51.87 -130.00
N LEU A 55 5.22 -50.84 -130.32
CA LEU A 55 5.19 -50.14 -131.61
C LEU A 55 6.60 -49.94 -132.20
N GLN A 56 7.50 -50.91 -132.02
CA GLN A 56 8.87 -50.79 -132.57
C GLN A 56 9.54 -52.07 -133.09
N LEU A 57 8.81 -53.12 -133.48
CA LEU A 57 9.42 -54.16 -134.32
C LEU A 57 8.49 -54.50 -135.49
N GLY A 58 8.62 -53.69 -136.54
CA GLY A 58 8.13 -54.02 -137.86
C GLY A 58 8.98 -55.15 -138.45
N PHE A 59 8.31 -56.22 -138.88
CA PHE A 59 8.78 -57.07 -139.96
C PHE A 59 7.66 -57.22 -140.98
N SER A 60 7.75 -56.36 -141.98
CA SER A 60 7.24 -56.53 -143.33
C SER A 60 7.90 -57.76 -143.96
N THR A 61 7.17 -58.59 -144.70
CA THR A 61 7.30 -58.67 -146.17
C THR A 61 6.42 -59.77 -146.75
N ASN A 62 5.71 -59.36 -147.81
CA ASN A 62 5.06 -60.18 -148.83
C ASN A 62 6.05 -61.06 -149.61
N LEU A 63 5.50 -61.90 -150.50
CA LEU A 63 6.11 -62.63 -151.65
C LEU A 63 6.46 -64.10 -151.31
N LEU A 64 6.25 -65.13 -152.13
CA LEU A 64 6.05 -65.34 -153.58
C LEU A 64 5.49 -66.78 -153.73
N GLU A 65 4.46 -67.00 -154.55
CA GLU A 65 4.52 -67.74 -155.83
C GLU A 65 4.86 -69.24 -155.80
N LYS A 66 4.05 -69.98 -156.59
CA LYS A 66 4.16 -71.40 -156.92
C LYS A 66 5.54 -71.74 -157.51
N PRO A 67 5.98 -73.00 -157.33
CA PRO A 67 6.48 -73.73 -158.49
C PRO A 67 5.83 -75.09 -158.67
N ASN A 68 5.67 -75.38 -159.95
CA ASN A 68 5.25 -76.63 -160.53
C ASN A 68 6.40 -77.65 -160.45
N THR A 69 6.03 -78.93 -160.60
CA THR A 69 6.87 -80.11 -160.90
C THR A 69 7.56 -80.85 -159.74
N ARG A 70 6.86 -81.93 -159.34
CA ARG A 70 7.32 -83.26 -158.92
C ARG A 70 8.47 -83.34 -157.90
N THR A 71 8.10 -83.58 -156.65
CA THR A 71 8.99 -84.24 -155.69
C THR A 71 8.31 -85.47 -155.12
N SER A 72 9.08 -86.55 -155.09
CA SER A 72 8.74 -87.88 -154.58
C SER A 72 8.39 -87.82 -153.10
N GLU A 73 7.61 -88.79 -152.60
CA GLU A 73 7.14 -88.90 -151.21
C GLU A 73 8.24 -88.75 -150.13
N GLU A 74 9.52 -88.86 -150.50
CA GLU A 74 10.68 -88.81 -149.61
C GLU A 74 10.95 -87.41 -149.02
N GLU A 75 10.72 -86.31 -149.74
CA GLU A 75 10.93 -84.95 -149.21
C GLU A 75 9.86 -84.54 -148.19
N ILE A 76 8.62 -85.02 -148.35
CA ILE A 76 7.54 -84.76 -147.39
C ILE A 76 7.82 -85.49 -146.07
N VAL A 77 8.42 -86.68 -146.11
CA VAL A 77 8.83 -87.42 -144.91
C VAL A 77 9.95 -86.69 -144.18
N TRP A 78 10.96 -86.18 -144.91
CA TRP A 78 12.05 -85.43 -144.29
C TRP A 78 11.58 -84.14 -143.61
N LEU A 79 10.73 -83.34 -144.27
CA LEU A 79 10.18 -82.11 -143.68
C LEU A 79 9.27 -82.40 -142.47
N LYS A 80 8.44 -83.46 -142.51
CA LYS A 80 7.65 -83.87 -141.33
C LYS A 80 8.54 -84.27 -140.15
N GLN A 81 9.65 -84.97 -140.41
CA GLN A 81 10.59 -85.36 -139.36
C GLN A 81 11.35 -84.16 -138.77
N GLN A 82 11.64 -83.15 -139.60
CA GLN A 82 12.32 -81.92 -139.19
C GLN A 82 11.39 -81.04 -138.33
N VAL A 83 10.12 -80.88 -138.74
CA VAL A 83 9.09 -80.18 -137.94
C VAL A 83 8.84 -80.89 -136.60
N LEU A 84 8.82 -82.23 -136.58
CA LEU A 84 8.63 -82.99 -135.34
C LEU A 84 9.81 -82.81 -134.37
N ARG A 85 11.06 -82.76 -134.87
CA ARG A 85 12.23 -82.45 -134.04
C ARG A 85 12.18 -81.03 -133.48
N GLU A 86 11.78 -80.05 -134.29
CA GLU A 86 11.62 -78.68 -133.79
C GLU A 86 10.50 -78.56 -132.76
N GLN A 87 9.37 -79.24 -132.95
CA GLN A 87 8.31 -79.29 -131.93
C GLN A 87 8.80 -79.92 -130.63
N GLN A 88 9.57 -81.02 -130.70
CA GLN A 88 10.14 -81.64 -129.50
C GLN A 88 11.16 -80.73 -128.80
N LEU A 89 11.98 -79.98 -129.54
CA LEU A 89 12.92 -79.02 -128.96
C LEU A 89 12.18 -77.81 -128.35
N ARG A 90 11.11 -77.32 -128.98
CA ARG A 90 10.26 -76.25 -128.41
C ARG A 90 9.57 -76.72 -127.13
N GLN A 91 8.98 -77.91 -127.13
CA GLN A 91 8.35 -78.48 -125.95
C GLN A 91 9.36 -78.63 -124.80
N LYS A 92 10.56 -79.13 -125.09
CA LYS A 92 11.62 -79.25 -124.10
C LYS A 92 12.10 -77.89 -123.57
N ALA A 93 12.20 -76.88 -124.43
CA ALA A 93 12.55 -75.52 -124.03
C ALA A 93 11.43 -74.88 -123.17
N GLU A 94 10.16 -75.08 -123.52
CA GLU A 94 9.00 -74.63 -122.74
C GLU A 94 8.93 -75.32 -121.37
N ASP A 95 9.23 -76.62 -121.29
CA ASP A 95 9.30 -77.36 -120.03
C ASP A 95 10.46 -76.87 -119.14
N GLU A 96 11.63 -76.60 -119.73
CA GLU A 96 12.79 -76.01 -119.01
C GLU A 96 12.51 -74.57 -118.54
N LEU A 97 11.81 -73.77 -119.35
CA LEU A 97 11.36 -72.42 -118.98
C LEU A 97 10.30 -72.47 -117.87
N GLY A 98 9.37 -73.43 -117.97
CA GLY A 98 8.34 -73.68 -116.95
C GLY A 98 8.96 -74.06 -115.61
N MET A 99 9.95 -74.97 -115.62
CA MET A 99 10.67 -75.39 -114.41
C MET A 99 11.52 -74.26 -113.80
N THR A 100 12.14 -73.42 -114.61
CA THR A 100 12.90 -72.26 -114.10
C THR A 100 11.97 -71.18 -113.53
N LEU A 101 10.82 -70.93 -114.15
CA LEU A 101 9.78 -70.04 -113.60
C LEU A 101 9.21 -70.55 -112.28
N VAL A 102 8.94 -71.86 -112.15
CA VAL A 102 8.49 -72.45 -110.89
C VAL A 102 9.56 -72.32 -109.81
N ARG A 103 10.83 -72.56 -110.14
CA ARG A 103 11.95 -72.39 -109.19
C ARG A 103 12.09 -70.94 -108.72
N LEU A 104 12.03 -69.97 -109.65
CA LEU A 104 12.09 -68.55 -109.31
C LEU A 104 10.88 -68.12 -108.46
N ARG A 105 9.68 -68.61 -108.76
CA ARG A 105 8.49 -68.35 -107.93
C ARG A 105 8.63 -68.90 -106.52
N LEU A 106 9.16 -70.11 -106.35
CA LEU A 106 9.41 -70.71 -105.04
C LEU A 106 10.51 -69.95 -104.27
N GLU A 107 11.58 -69.53 -104.94
CA GLU A 107 12.65 -68.73 -104.32
C GLU A 107 12.16 -67.35 -103.89
N MET A 108 11.35 -66.68 -104.73
CA MET A 108 10.70 -65.41 -104.37
C MET A 108 9.72 -65.60 -103.21
N ALA A 109 8.91 -66.65 -103.22
CA ALA A 109 7.99 -66.95 -102.11
C ALA A 109 8.74 -67.20 -100.79
N SER A 110 9.87 -67.93 -100.83
CA SER A 110 10.73 -68.13 -99.67
C SER A 110 11.30 -66.81 -99.15
N LYS A 111 11.82 -65.95 -100.03
CA LYS A 111 12.36 -64.63 -99.64
C LYS A 111 11.28 -63.71 -99.06
N VAL A 112 10.06 -63.75 -99.60
CA VAL A 112 8.92 -63.00 -99.07
C VAL A 112 8.55 -63.50 -97.67
N SER A 113 8.52 -64.80 -97.45
CA SER A 113 8.27 -65.40 -96.12
C SER A 113 9.37 -65.02 -95.11
N ASP A 114 10.64 -65.02 -95.53
CA ASP A 114 11.76 -64.60 -94.67
C ASP A 114 11.70 -63.10 -94.34
N CYS A 115 11.27 -62.26 -95.29
CA CYS A 115 11.03 -60.84 -95.05
C CYS A 115 9.87 -60.61 -94.07
N GLN A 116 8.76 -61.32 -94.21
CA GLN A 116 7.61 -61.23 -93.31
C GLN A 116 7.97 -61.66 -91.88
N THR A 117 8.69 -62.77 -91.72
CA THR A 117 9.12 -63.21 -90.39
C THR A 117 10.13 -62.26 -89.73
N ARG A 118 10.97 -61.58 -90.53
CA ARG A 118 11.86 -60.52 -90.04
C ARG A 118 11.09 -59.27 -89.63
N GLU A 119 10.09 -58.88 -90.40
CA GLU A 119 9.20 -57.76 -90.09
C GLU A 119 8.43 -58.00 -88.79
N ASP A 120 7.84 -59.19 -88.62
CA ASP A 120 7.14 -59.58 -87.39
C ASP A 120 8.06 -59.57 -86.15
N ARG A 121 9.33 -59.98 -86.32
CA ARG A 121 10.32 -59.92 -85.23
C ARG A 121 10.64 -58.47 -84.84
N LEU A 122 10.84 -57.60 -85.83
CA LEU A 122 11.12 -56.18 -85.60
C LEU A 122 9.93 -55.46 -84.98
N LEU A 123 8.70 -55.81 -85.37
CA LEU A 123 7.48 -55.26 -84.75
C LEU A 123 7.38 -55.65 -83.27
N LYS A 124 7.65 -56.92 -82.93
CA LYS A 124 7.69 -57.37 -81.52
C LYS A 124 8.77 -56.68 -80.70
N GLU A 125 9.96 -56.47 -81.27
CA GLU A 125 11.04 -55.72 -80.60
C GLU A 125 10.64 -54.25 -80.39
N LEU A 126 9.99 -53.63 -81.38
CA LEU A 126 9.51 -52.25 -81.30
C LEU A 126 8.39 -52.09 -80.25
N GLU A 127 7.48 -53.06 -80.14
CA GLU A 127 6.47 -53.10 -79.07
C GLU A 127 7.12 -53.28 -77.69
N GLY A 128 8.12 -54.16 -77.57
CA GLY A 128 8.91 -54.31 -76.34
C GLY A 128 9.58 -53.00 -75.91
N LEU A 129 10.19 -52.28 -76.85
CA LEU A 129 10.81 -50.97 -76.60
C LEU A 129 9.79 -49.86 -76.26
N LYS A 130 8.58 -49.92 -76.82
CA LYS A 130 7.48 -49.01 -76.44
C LYS A 130 7.05 -49.26 -74.99
N MET A 131 6.90 -50.52 -74.59
CA MET A 131 6.54 -50.89 -73.23
C MET A 131 7.62 -50.49 -72.21
N LEU A 132 8.89 -50.65 -72.55
CA LEU A 132 9.99 -50.19 -71.70
C LEU A 132 9.97 -48.67 -71.51
N ARG A 133 9.75 -47.89 -72.58
CA ARG A 133 9.63 -46.43 -72.47
C ARG A 133 8.43 -45.98 -71.63
N VAL A 134 7.32 -46.72 -71.66
CA VAL A 134 6.18 -46.45 -70.78
C VAL A 134 6.57 -46.71 -69.33
N ARG A 135 7.21 -47.85 -69.04
CA ARG A 135 7.66 -48.19 -67.69
C ARG A 135 8.68 -47.17 -67.15
N GLU A 136 9.66 -46.75 -67.95
CA GLU A 136 10.62 -45.72 -67.56
C GLU A 136 9.94 -44.38 -67.24
N ARG A 137 8.91 -43.99 -68.01
CA ARG A 137 8.13 -42.78 -67.72
C ARG A 137 7.33 -42.90 -66.43
N GLU A 138 6.76 -44.07 -66.15
CA GLU A 138 6.04 -44.35 -64.90
C GLU A 138 6.97 -44.33 -63.70
N GLU A 139 8.15 -44.94 -63.81
CA GLU A 139 9.19 -44.91 -62.75
C GLU A 139 9.70 -43.50 -62.51
N TYR A 140 9.95 -42.72 -63.57
CA TYR A 140 10.37 -41.32 -63.45
C TYR A 140 9.26 -40.44 -62.84
N SER A 141 8.00 -40.66 -63.23
CA SER A 141 6.84 -39.98 -62.65
C SER A 141 6.64 -40.32 -61.16
N ALA A 142 6.83 -41.58 -60.78
CA ALA A 142 6.78 -42.00 -59.38
C ALA A 142 7.90 -41.37 -58.55
N ALA A 143 9.13 -41.34 -59.08
CA ALA A 143 10.26 -40.69 -58.42
C ALA A 143 10.04 -39.17 -58.25
N LEU A 144 9.45 -38.50 -59.25
CA LEU A 144 9.09 -37.08 -59.15
C LEU A 144 8.02 -36.83 -58.09
N LYS A 145 7.03 -37.71 -57.93
CA LYS A 145 6.00 -37.58 -56.89
C LYS A 145 6.61 -37.68 -55.49
N VAL A 146 7.49 -38.66 -55.26
CA VAL A 146 8.18 -38.82 -53.98
C VAL A 146 9.05 -37.59 -53.66
N ASN A 147 9.81 -37.09 -54.63
CA ASN A 147 10.61 -35.86 -54.43
C ASN A 147 9.74 -34.63 -54.14
N ASN A 148 8.58 -34.50 -54.78
CA ASN A 148 7.66 -33.39 -54.53
C ASN A 148 7.02 -33.48 -53.13
N GLU A 149 6.71 -34.68 -52.65
CA GLU A 149 6.24 -34.92 -51.27
C GLU A 149 7.32 -34.58 -50.24
N GLU A 150 8.58 -34.97 -50.48
CA GLU A 150 9.72 -34.59 -49.62
C GLU A 150 9.93 -33.07 -49.58
N ILE A 151 9.85 -32.39 -50.73
CA ILE A 151 9.95 -30.92 -50.81
C ILE A 151 8.82 -30.26 -50.01
N HIS A 152 7.60 -30.80 -50.10
CA HIS A 152 6.46 -30.28 -49.36
C HIS A 152 6.63 -30.46 -47.84
N HIS A 153 7.12 -31.62 -47.39
CA HIS A 153 7.44 -31.84 -45.98
C HIS A 153 8.55 -30.89 -45.47
N LEU A 154 9.61 -30.69 -46.26
CA LEU A 154 10.68 -29.74 -45.91
C LEU A 154 10.16 -28.29 -45.85
N GLN A 155 9.20 -27.92 -46.69
CA GLN A 155 8.54 -26.61 -46.62
C GLN A 155 7.68 -26.46 -45.35
N GLN A 156 6.92 -27.49 -44.98
CA GLN A 156 6.17 -27.52 -43.72
C GLN A 156 7.07 -27.42 -42.49
N ASP A 157 8.20 -28.13 -42.48
CA ASP A 157 9.18 -28.06 -41.39
C ASP A 157 9.82 -26.66 -41.30
N LYS A 158 10.14 -26.04 -42.44
CA LYS A 158 10.64 -24.66 -42.49
C LYS A 158 9.60 -23.67 -41.94
N GLU A 159 8.32 -23.85 -42.24
CA GLU A 159 7.24 -23.04 -41.65
C GLU A 159 7.11 -23.26 -40.14
N LEU A 160 7.24 -24.51 -39.67
CA LEU A 160 7.19 -24.82 -38.25
C LEU A 160 8.35 -24.15 -37.50
N VAL A 161 9.56 -24.23 -38.04
CA VAL A 161 10.75 -23.59 -37.46
C VAL A 161 10.61 -22.06 -37.45
N THR A 162 10.07 -21.46 -38.49
CA THR A 162 9.84 -20.00 -38.51
C THR A 162 8.76 -19.57 -37.51
N LYS A 163 7.66 -20.34 -37.38
CA LYS A 163 6.63 -20.12 -36.34
C LYS A 163 7.22 -20.26 -34.94
N GLN A 164 8.02 -21.30 -34.69
CA GLN A 164 8.70 -21.52 -33.40
C GLN A 164 9.69 -20.39 -33.07
N HIS A 165 10.42 -19.89 -34.07
CA HIS A 165 11.30 -18.75 -33.92
C HIS A 165 10.52 -17.47 -33.57
N GLN A 166 9.39 -17.21 -34.24
CA GLN A 166 8.53 -16.06 -33.93
C GLN A 166 7.96 -16.14 -32.50
N VAL A 167 7.52 -17.31 -32.05
CA VAL A 167 7.05 -17.52 -30.67
C VAL A 167 8.19 -17.25 -29.69
N SER A 168 9.39 -17.78 -29.95
CA SER A 168 10.56 -17.54 -29.10
C SER A 168 10.93 -16.06 -29.01
N GLN A 169 10.83 -15.31 -30.13
CA GLN A 169 11.06 -13.87 -30.13
C GLN A 169 9.99 -13.09 -29.34
N ARG A 170 8.71 -13.50 -29.39
CA ARG A 170 7.65 -12.88 -28.58
C ARG A 170 7.88 -13.10 -27.09
N LEU A 171 8.15 -14.35 -26.70
CA LEU A 171 8.47 -14.71 -25.31
C LEU A 171 9.68 -13.94 -24.79
N LEU A 172 10.73 -13.77 -25.62
CA LEU A 172 11.89 -12.98 -25.25
C LEU A 172 11.56 -11.49 -25.05
N LYS A 173 10.67 -10.92 -25.87
CA LYS A 173 10.20 -9.53 -25.70
C LYS A 173 9.37 -9.37 -24.43
N GLU A 174 8.44 -10.29 -24.17
CA GLU A 174 7.62 -10.30 -22.95
C GLU A 174 8.48 -10.46 -21.69
N ALA A 175 9.46 -11.38 -21.70
CA ALA A 175 10.39 -11.54 -20.60
C ALA A 175 11.21 -10.26 -20.34
N LYS A 176 11.67 -9.57 -21.39
CA LYS A 176 12.37 -8.28 -21.24
C LYS A 176 11.46 -7.19 -20.65
N GLN A 177 10.20 -7.14 -21.07
CA GLN A 177 9.23 -6.20 -20.50
C GLN A 177 8.96 -6.49 -19.02
N LEU A 178 8.81 -7.77 -18.65
CA LEU A 178 8.62 -8.19 -17.25
C LEU A 178 9.82 -7.82 -16.37
N VAL A 179 11.03 -8.01 -16.86
CA VAL A 179 12.26 -7.60 -16.15
C VAL A 179 12.27 -6.09 -15.94
N GLN A 180 11.98 -5.31 -16.99
CA GLN A 180 11.92 -3.84 -16.88
C GLN A 180 10.85 -3.37 -15.89
N THR A 181 9.67 -4.00 -15.88
CA THR A 181 8.63 -3.67 -14.90
C THR A 181 9.05 -4.03 -13.48
N HIS A 182 9.69 -5.18 -13.27
CA HIS A 182 10.18 -5.57 -11.94
C HIS A 182 11.32 -4.67 -11.45
N GLU A 183 12.24 -4.26 -12.32
CA GLU A 183 13.29 -3.29 -11.99
C GLU A 183 12.68 -1.94 -11.57
N ALA A 184 11.67 -1.44 -12.30
CA ALA A 184 10.96 -0.21 -11.94
C ALA A 184 10.20 -0.33 -10.60
N GLU A 185 9.62 -1.50 -10.31
CA GLU A 185 8.93 -1.77 -9.04
C GLU A 185 9.92 -1.81 -7.87
N LEU A 186 11.10 -2.43 -8.07
CA LEU A 186 12.20 -2.47 -7.09
C LEU A 186 12.76 -1.07 -6.81
N ASP A 187 12.92 -0.24 -7.85
CA ASP A 187 13.33 1.16 -7.70
C ASP A 187 12.28 1.96 -6.92
N LYS A 188 11.00 1.72 -7.17
CA LYS A 188 9.90 2.34 -6.42
C LYS A 188 9.92 1.94 -4.95
N GLN A 189 10.04 0.64 -4.65
CA GLN A 189 10.17 0.13 -3.28
C GLN A 189 11.43 0.68 -2.59
N SER A 190 12.54 0.84 -3.32
CA SER A 190 13.77 1.44 -2.79
C SER A 190 13.59 2.92 -2.43
N ARG A 191 12.78 3.68 -3.19
CA ARG A 191 12.44 5.07 -2.85
C ARG A 191 11.49 5.15 -1.65
N GLU A 192 10.45 4.32 -1.62
CA GLU A 192 9.50 4.26 -0.50
C GLU A 192 10.22 3.89 0.82
N THR A 193 11.13 2.91 0.78
CA THR A 193 11.94 2.54 1.95
C THR A 193 12.91 3.65 2.37
N HIS A 194 13.46 4.42 1.42
CA HIS A 194 14.28 5.58 1.72
C HIS A 194 13.47 6.72 2.37
N GLU A 195 12.28 7.02 1.85
CA GLU A 195 11.36 8.01 2.42
C GLU A 195 10.98 7.65 3.85
N VAL A 196 10.57 6.40 4.09
CA VAL A 196 10.28 5.90 5.46
C VAL A 196 11.49 6.03 6.38
N HIS A 197 12.71 5.77 5.88
CA HIS A 197 13.93 5.98 6.67
C HIS A 197 14.15 7.46 7.03
N THR A 198 13.94 8.37 6.07
CA THR A 198 14.09 9.81 6.30
C THR A 198 13.03 10.34 7.28
N GLU A 199 11.79 9.88 7.19
CA GLU A 199 10.73 10.21 8.15
C GLU A 199 11.05 9.67 9.55
N LEU A 200 11.55 8.43 9.63
CA LEU A 200 11.97 7.84 10.89
C LEU A 200 13.12 8.62 11.55
N ASP A 201 14.09 9.09 10.76
CA ASP A 201 15.18 9.91 11.27
C ASP A 201 14.72 11.32 11.69
N CYS A 202 13.76 11.91 10.96
CA CYS A 202 13.09 13.14 11.36
C CYS A 202 12.36 12.97 12.70
N MET A 203 11.57 11.90 12.86
CA MET A 203 10.89 11.58 14.12
C MET A 203 11.87 11.32 15.26
N LYS A 204 13.01 10.67 15.02
CA LYS A 204 14.07 10.50 16.03
C LYS A 204 14.65 11.85 16.46
N GLN A 205 14.84 12.78 15.52
CA GLN A 205 15.35 14.11 15.82
C GLN A 205 14.32 14.93 16.63
N GLU A 206 13.05 14.85 16.28
CA GLU A 206 11.96 15.48 17.04
C GLU A 206 11.84 14.88 18.45
N LYS A 207 11.95 13.56 18.59
CA LYS A 207 11.99 12.92 19.91
C LYS A 207 13.14 13.44 20.76
N ARG A 208 14.35 13.64 20.18
CA ARG A 208 15.49 14.22 20.91
C ARG A 208 15.22 15.66 21.32
N SER A 209 14.65 16.49 20.44
CA SER A 209 14.35 17.89 20.77
C SER A 209 13.28 18.01 21.85
N LEU A 210 12.29 17.12 21.86
CA LEU A 210 11.29 17.03 22.93
C LEU A 210 11.91 16.57 24.25
N LEU A 211 12.86 15.63 24.23
CA LEU A 211 13.59 15.20 25.42
C LEU A 211 14.41 16.34 26.02
N GLU A 212 15.17 17.06 25.19
CA GLU A 212 15.95 18.24 25.63
C GLU A 212 15.04 19.33 26.20
N ARG A 213 13.85 19.54 25.60
CA ARG A 213 12.87 20.50 26.12
C ARG A 213 12.30 20.04 27.47
N SER A 214 12.04 18.75 27.63
CA SER A 214 11.62 18.15 28.91
C SER A 214 12.69 18.34 29.99
N GLU A 215 13.96 18.08 29.69
CA GLU A 215 15.07 18.27 30.64
C GLU A 215 15.26 19.73 31.04
N ARG A 216 15.10 20.67 30.09
CA ARG A 216 15.11 22.12 30.39
C ARG A 216 13.96 22.52 31.30
N LEU A 217 12.74 22.04 31.02
CA LEU A 217 11.57 22.30 31.87
C LEU A 217 11.76 21.71 33.26
N GLN A 218 12.32 20.50 33.37
CA GLN A 218 12.62 19.88 34.66
C GLN A 218 13.64 20.70 35.46
N SER A 219 14.69 21.18 34.81
CA SER A 219 15.68 22.09 35.42
C SER A 219 15.06 23.41 35.89
N GLN A 220 14.12 23.96 35.12
CA GLN A 220 13.35 25.15 35.53
C GLN A 220 12.46 24.87 36.74
N ILE A 221 11.76 23.73 36.76
CA ILE A 221 10.94 23.30 37.90
C ILE A 221 11.80 23.19 39.17
N ASP A 222 12.98 22.58 39.07
CA ASP A 222 13.86 22.40 40.22
C ASP A 222 14.46 23.73 40.72
N SER A 223 14.74 24.67 39.80
CA SER A 223 15.10 26.05 40.15
C SER A 223 13.97 26.79 40.89
N VAL A 224 12.73 26.67 40.40
CA VAL A 224 11.55 27.25 41.06
C VAL A 224 11.35 26.62 42.44
N LYS A 225 11.41 25.29 42.56
CA LYS A 225 11.33 24.59 43.86
C LYS A 225 12.37 25.09 44.85
N LYS A 226 13.61 25.28 44.41
CA LYS A 226 14.69 25.80 45.25
C LYS A 226 14.40 27.23 45.73
N THR A 227 13.87 28.08 44.84
CA THR A 227 13.48 29.45 45.16
C THR A 227 12.30 29.47 46.13
N LEU A 228 11.29 28.62 45.92
CA LEU A 228 10.12 28.49 46.78
C LEU A 228 10.51 27.97 48.17
N ALA A 229 11.40 26.98 48.24
CA ALA A 229 11.92 26.47 49.51
C ALA A 229 12.66 27.57 50.30
N LYS A 230 13.42 28.43 49.60
CA LYS A 230 14.07 29.59 50.22
C LYS A 230 13.06 30.59 50.77
N GLN A 231 12.03 30.93 49.99
CA GLN A 231 10.96 31.84 50.42
C GLN A 231 10.17 31.29 51.60
N VAL A 232 9.88 29.98 51.61
CA VAL A 232 9.20 29.32 52.73
C VAL A 232 10.07 29.35 54.00
N ALA A 233 11.38 29.15 53.88
CA ALA A 233 12.30 29.27 55.00
C ALA A 233 12.35 30.71 55.55
N GLU A 234 12.47 31.71 54.67
CA GLU A 234 12.45 33.14 55.05
C GLU A 234 11.13 33.54 55.72
N ALA A 235 9.99 33.07 55.19
CA ALA A 235 8.68 33.32 55.78
C ALA A 235 8.53 32.66 57.15
N LYS A 236 9.10 31.46 57.35
CA LYS A 236 9.10 30.76 58.63
C LYS A 236 9.94 31.50 59.68
N ASP A 237 11.13 31.97 59.29
CA ASP A 237 11.97 32.79 60.17
C ASP A 237 11.28 34.11 60.55
N LEU A 238 10.58 34.75 59.61
CA LEU A 238 9.79 35.95 59.87
C LEU A 238 8.64 35.66 60.84
N ALA A 239 7.91 34.57 60.63
CA ALA A 239 6.81 34.15 61.48
C ALA A 239 7.29 33.85 62.91
N ASP A 240 8.44 33.17 63.06
CA ASP A 240 9.04 32.90 64.36
C ASP A 240 9.53 34.18 65.04
N LYS A 241 10.06 35.15 64.28
CA LYS A 241 10.42 36.48 64.80
C LYS A 241 9.20 37.24 65.30
N VAL A 242 8.13 37.33 64.49
CA VAL A 242 6.86 37.97 64.89
C VAL A 242 6.29 37.28 66.13
N ARG A 243 6.30 35.94 66.17
CA ARG A 243 5.82 35.18 67.33
C ARG A 243 6.62 35.50 68.59
N LYS A 244 7.95 35.59 68.50
CA LYS A 244 8.82 35.99 69.63
C LYS A 244 8.54 37.42 70.09
N GLU A 245 8.41 38.37 69.17
CA GLU A 245 8.09 39.77 69.48
C GLU A 245 6.70 39.91 70.11
N SER A 246 5.70 39.20 69.59
CA SER A 246 4.35 39.16 70.18
C SER A 246 4.37 38.54 71.58
N LEU A 247 5.13 37.46 71.79
CA LEU A 247 5.26 36.84 73.11
C LEU A 247 5.98 37.75 74.10
N GLN A 248 6.99 38.49 73.65
CA GLN A 248 7.69 39.50 74.43
C GLN A 248 6.74 40.62 74.87
N LYS A 249 6.01 41.22 73.92
CA LYS A 249 5.00 42.25 74.20
C LYS A 249 3.89 41.76 75.13
N PHE A 250 3.48 40.50 74.98
CA PHE A 250 2.50 39.89 75.87
C PHE A 250 3.03 39.77 77.31
N LYS A 251 4.29 39.35 77.48
CA LYS A 251 4.93 39.30 78.80
C LYS A 251 5.05 40.69 79.43
N GLU A 252 5.45 41.70 78.64
CA GLU A 252 5.53 43.10 79.08
C GLU A 252 4.16 43.61 79.54
N TRP A 253 3.13 43.40 78.74
CA TRP A 253 1.75 43.72 79.10
C TRP A 253 1.29 42.99 80.38
N GLU A 254 1.65 41.72 80.54
CA GLU A 254 1.27 40.96 81.73
C GLU A 254 2.01 41.45 83.00
N THR A 255 3.28 41.86 82.87
CA THR A 255 3.99 42.52 83.97
C THR A 255 3.41 43.88 84.32
N GLU A 256 3.01 44.69 83.34
CA GLU A 256 2.37 45.99 83.55
C GLU A 256 0.99 45.83 84.21
N LYS A 257 0.21 44.84 83.76
CA LYS A 257 -1.07 44.48 84.38
C LYS A 257 -0.89 44.06 85.85
N GLN A 258 0.14 43.26 86.16
CA GLN A 258 0.44 42.88 87.55
C GLN A 258 0.89 44.07 88.39
N ALA A 259 1.68 44.99 87.84
CA ALA A 259 2.09 46.22 88.52
C ALA A 259 0.88 47.12 88.84
N LEU A 260 -0.01 47.33 87.87
CA LEU A 260 -1.26 48.08 88.07
C LEU A 260 -2.18 47.42 89.10
N PHE A 261 -2.22 46.08 89.15
CA PHE A 261 -3.00 45.37 90.15
C PHE A 261 -2.44 45.58 91.56
N LYS A 262 -1.10 45.58 91.69
CA LYS A 262 -0.42 45.85 92.96
C LYS A 262 -0.60 47.30 93.40
N GLU A 263 -0.45 48.26 92.50
CA GLU A 263 -0.73 49.67 92.76
C GLU A 263 -2.18 49.89 93.21
N LYS A 264 -3.14 49.21 92.57
CA LYS A 264 -4.54 49.23 92.99
C LYS A 264 -4.73 48.66 94.40
N GLN A 265 -4.04 47.58 94.77
CA GLN A 265 -4.08 47.03 96.12
C GLN A 265 -3.46 47.98 97.15
N ASP A 266 -2.35 48.65 96.81
CA ASP A 266 -1.68 49.62 97.67
C ASP A 266 -2.56 50.88 97.87
N LEU A 267 -3.20 51.36 96.80
CA LEU A 267 -4.19 52.45 96.84
C LEU A 267 -5.42 52.08 97.67
N HIS A 268 -5.91 50.84 97.55
CA HIS A 268 -7.03 50.37 98.35
C HIS A 268 -6.67 50.29 99.84
N SER A 269 -5.45 49.84 100.16
CA SER A 269 -4.93 49.77 101.53
C SER A 269 -4.75 51.16 102.14
N THR A 270 -4.26 52.13 101.37
CA THR A 270 -4.15 53.54 101.81
C THR A 270 -5.52 54.21 101.98
N LEU A 271 -6.51 53.88 101.12
CA LEU A 271 -7.89 54.33 101.28
C LEU A 271 -8.50 53.81 102.59
N LEU A 272 -8.35 52.51 102.88
CA LEU A 272 -8.81 51.92 104.14
C LEU A 272 -8.13 52.57 105.37
N GLN A 273 -6.84 52.88 105.28
CA GLN A 273 -6.13 53.60 106.33
C GLN A 273 -6.69 55.02 106.51
N LYS A 274 -6.98 55.74 105.42
CA LYS A 274 -7.61 57.07 105.46
C LYS A 274 -9.04 57.03 106.01
N GLU A 275 -9.80 55.99 105.71
CA GLU A 275 -11.13 55.76 106.30
C GLU A 275 -11.04 55.51 107.81
N ALA A 276 -10.04 54.76 108.27
CA ALA A 276 -9.75 54.55 109.69
C ALA A 276 -9.33 55.85 110.42
N GLU A 277 -8.51 56.67 109.77
CA GLU A 277 -8.15 58.02 110.26
C GLU A 277 -9.39 58.93 110.35
N ASN A 278 -10.24 58.92 109.33
CA ASN A 278 -11.48 59.71 109.32
C ASN A 278 -12.48 59.27 110.39
N THR A 279 -12.62 57.96 110.64
CA THR A 279 -13.46 57.47 111.75
C THR A 279 -12.88 57.87 113.11
N SER A 280 -11.56 57.87 113.26
CA SER A 280 -10.89 58.36 114.47
C SER A 280 -11.13 59.86 114.69
N LEU A 281 -11.05 60.67 113.62
CA LEU A 281 -11.39 62.10 113.67
C LEU A 281 -12.86 62.34 114.02
N LEU A 282 -13.78 61.52 113.50
CA LEU A 282 -15.21 61.57 113.83
C LEU A 282 -15.46 61.25 115.32
N GLN A 283 -14.73 60.30 115.89
CA GLN A 283 -14.78 59.99 117.33
C GLN A 283 -14.22 61.13 118.20
N ILE A 284 -13.17 61.81 117.74
CA ILE A 284 -12.63 63.00 118.41
C ILE A 284 -13.65 64.15 118.35
N ASN A 285 -14.27 64.37 117.19
CA ASN A 285 -15.25 65.43 117.00
C ASN A 285 -16.51 65.22 117.85
N THR A 286 -17.01 63.98 117.94
CA THR A 286 -18.14 63.64 118.83
C THR A 286 -17.79 63.83 120.31
N LYS A 287 -16.55 63.51 120.73
CA LYS A 287 -16.07 63.82 122.09
C LYS A 287 -15.99 65.34 122.35
N LEU A 288 -15.56 66.12 121.37
CA LEU A 288 -15.53 67.58 121.43
C LEU A 288 -16.94 68.18 121.52
N GLU A 289 -17.88 67.71 120.72
CA GLU A 289 -19.28 68.13 120.80
C GLU A 289 -19.91 67.78 122.16
N LEU A 290 -19.58 66.61 122.72
CA LEU A 290 -20.02 66.23 124.06
C LEU A 290 -19.40 67.14 125.16
N ALA A 291 -18.13 67.52 125.01
CA ALA A 291 -17.47 68.47 125.92
C ALA A 291 -18.08 69.88 125.80
N LEU A 292 -18.37 70.34 124.58
CA LEU A 292 -18.99 71.64 124.33
C LEU A 292 -20.42 71.71 124.86
N THR A 293 -21.19 70.63 124.76
CA THR A 293 -22.54 70.55 125.34
C THR A 293 -22.51 70.54 126.87
N ASN A 294 -21.52 69.89 127.49
CA ASN A 294 -21.31 69.97 128.94
C ASN A 294 -20.89 71.38 129.39
N LEU A 295 -19.98 72.05 128.68
CA LEU A 295 -19.60 73.44 128.95
C LEU A 295 -20.79 74.40 128.82
N ARG A 296 -21.63 74.23 127.79
CA ARG A 296 -22.89 75.01 127.65
C ARG A 296 -23.85 74.79 128.81
N ARG A 297 -23.93 73.56 129.33
CA ARG A 297 -24.77 73.21 130.48
C ARG A 297 -24.24 73.84 131.77
N GLU A 298 -22.92 73.91 131.97
CA GLU A 298 -22.30 74.60 133.12
C GLU A 298 -22.42 76.13 133.03
N MET A 299 -22.19 76.70 131.84
CA MET A 299 -22.45 78.14 131.59
C MET A 299 -23.91 78.50 131.84
N SER A 300 -24.85 77.61 131.52
CA SER A 300 -26.27 77.80 131.83
C SER A 300 -26.59 77.73 133.33
N LYS A 301 -25.80 77.02 134.14
CA LYS A 301 -25.91 77.03 135.61
C LYS A 301 -25.36 78.32 136.20
N ILE A 302 -24.21 78.80 135.70
CA ILE A 302 -23.60 80.07 136.12
C ILE A 302 -24.51 81.27 135.77
N ALA A 303 -25.14 81.25 134.59
CA ALA A 303 -26.11 82.27 134.19
C ALA A 303 -27.38 82.28 135.07
N LYS A 304 -27.78 81.11 135.61
CA LYS A 304 -28.90 81.00 136.56
C LYS A 304 -28.53 81.54 137.95
N THR A 305 -27.32 81.29 138.44
CA THR A 305 -26.85 81.82 139.73
C THR A 305 -26.50 83.32 139.69
N SER A 306 -26.21 83.87 138.51
CA SER A 306 -25.94 85.31 138.32
C SER A 306 -27.20 86.18 138.26
N TYR A 307 -28.37 85.60 138.00
CA TYR A 307 -29.64 86.33 137.93
C TYR A 307 -30.36 86.40 139.29
N GLU A 308 -29.99 85.55 140.25
CA GLU A 308 -30.59 85.48 141.59
C GLU A 308 -29.83 86.29 142.66
N GLN A 309 -28.74 86.98 142.29
CA GLN A 309 -27.97 87.88 143.19
C GLN A 309 -28.13 89.38 142.87
N LYS A 310 -28.96 89.77 141.88
CA LYS A 310 -29.12 91.17 141.45
C LYS A 310 -30.39 91.88 141.93
N GLU A 311 -31.16 91.24 142.80
CA GLU A 311 -32.45 91.74 143.27
C GLU A 311 -32.49 91.81 144.81
N LYS A 312 -31.66 92.68 145.40
CA LYS A 312 -31.74 93.13 146.82
C LYS A 312 -30.68 94.20 147.17
N LEU A 313 -30.76 95.37 146.55
CA LEU A 313 -30.21 96.67 147.03
C LEU A 313 -30.66 97.74 146.02
N LYS A 314 -31.92 98.15 146.13
CA LYS A 314 -32.39 99.41 146.74
C LYS A 314 -32.02 100.67 145.96
N ASP A 315 -33.08 101.24 145.40
CA ASP A 315 -33.42 102.65 145.24
C ASP A 315 -32.64 103.66 146.09
N GLU A 316 -32.59 104.88 145.51
CA GLU A 316 -32.11 106.16 146.04
C GLU A 316 -30.65 106.51 145.78
N THR A 317 -30.36 106.95 144.55
CA THR A 317 -29.77 108.30 144.39
C THR A 317 -30.07 108.86 143.00
N GLN A 318 -31.19 109.58 142.93
CA GLN A 318 -31.31 110.70 142.00
C GLN A 318 -30.31 111.79 142.39
N GLN A 319 -29.87 112.55 141.38
CA GLN A 319 -28.96 113.70 141.43
C GLN A 319 -27.46 113.41 141.44
N LYS A 320 -26.97 112.97 140.27
CA LYS A 320 -25.99 113.79 139.57
C LYS A 320 -26.34 113.90 138.09
N ILE A 321 -27.12 114.95 137.82
CA ILE A 321 -27.40 115.49 136.51
C ILE A 321 -26.08 115.99 135.90
N LEU A 322 -25.97 115.84 134.57
CA LEU A 322 -25.10 116.58 133.65
C LEU A 322 -23.58 116.31 133.68
N MET A 323 -23.16 115.27 132.94
CA MET A 323 -22.20 115.45 131.86
C MET A 323 -22.22 114.22 130.95
N ASP A 324 -22.40 114.46 129.65
CA ASP A 324 -22.00 113.58 128.55
C ASP A 324 -22.88 112.38 128.18
N GLN A 325 -24.02 112.80 127.64
CA GLN A 325 -24.55 112.29 126.39
C GLN A 325 -23.50 112.31 125.26
N LYS A 326 -22.94 111.13 124.94
CA LYS A 326 -22.48 110.74 123.59
C LYS A 326 -21.93 109.31 123.66
N ILE A 327 -22.29 108.51 122.65
CA ILE A 327 -21.85 107.12 122.40
C ILE A 327 -22.73 106.06 123.09
N GLN A 328 -23.85 105.66 122.45
CA GLN A 328 -24.14 104.22 122.17
C GLN A 328 -25.52 103.90 121.58
N ASP A 329 -26.08 104.75 120.72
CA ASP A 329 -27.22 104.35 119.88
C ASP A 329 -26.82 104.24 118.41
N GLN A 330 -25.81 103.40 118.15
CA GLN A 330 -25.40 102.98 116.80
C GLN A 330 -25.31 101.45 116.60
N ASP A 331 -25.78 100.63 117.55
CA ASP A 331 -25.63 99.16 117.47
C ASP A 331 -26.90 98.38 117.08
N LYS A 332 -28.01 99.07 116.76
CA LYS A 332 -29.22 98.41 116.23
C LYS A 332 -29.29 98.31 114.69
N LEU A 333 -28.20 98.65 113.98
CA LEU A 333 -28.11 98.49 112.52
C LEU A 333 -27.05 97.47 112.04
N ALA A 334 -26.27 96.86 112.94
CA ALA A 334 -25.14 95.99 112.55
C ALA A 334 -25.45 94.48 112.51
N GLN A 335 -26.59 94.03 113.06
CA GLN A 335 -26.95 92.60 113.06
C GLN A 335 -27.69 92.12 111.80
N ASP A 336 -28.27 93.02 111.00
CA ASP A 336 -29.04 92.66 109.79
C ASP A 336 -28.19 92.56 108.51
N HIS A 337 -26.94 93.02 108.53
CA HIS A 337 -26.03 92.89 107.39
C HIS A 337 -25.17 91.60 107.42
N LYS A 338 -25.00 90.96 108.58
CA LYS A 338 -24.16 89.74 108.70
C LYS A 338 -24.87 88.46 108.20
N LYS A 339 -26.20 88.35 108.37
CA LYS A 339 -26.99 87.20 107.87
C LYS A 339 -27.24 87.21 106.36
N LYS A 340 -27.08 88.35 105.69
CA LYS A 340 -27.22 88.46 104.22
C LYS A 340 -25.96 88.03 103.45
N ILE A 341 -24.78 88.11 104.06
CA ILE A 341 -23.49 87.74 103.43
C ILE A 341 -23.22 86.23 103.49
N GLU A 342 -23.72 85.53 104.51
CA GLU A 342 -23.56 84.06 104.67
C GLU A 342 -24.47 83.25 103.72
N VAL A 343 -25.60 83.83 103.30
CA VAL A 343 -26.52 83.22 102.32
C VAL A 343 -26.05 83.44 100.88
N SER A 344 -25.31 84.53 100.59
CA SER A 344 -24.74 84.76 99.25
C SER A 344 -23.51 83.89 98.99
N THR A 345 -22.62 83.72 99.96
CA THR A 345 -21.41 82.87 99.82
C THR A 345 -21.73 81.37 99.71
N LYS A 346 -22.80 80.88 100.37
CA LYS A 346 -23.24 79.50 100.21
C LYS A 346 -23.87 79.23 98.83
N ARG A 347 -24.61 80.21 98.28
CA ARG A 347 -25.15 80.14 96.92
C ARG A 347 -24.06 80.17 95.85
N GLU A 348 -23.01 80.97 96.03
CA GLU A 348 -21.83 80.99 95.13
C GLU A 348 -21.06 79.66 95.13
N SER A 349 -20.89 79.02 96.31
CA SER A 349 -20.26 77.70 96.38
C SER A 349 -21.06 76.60 95.68
N GLN A 350 -22.39 76.65 95.76
CA GLN A 350 -23.28 75.70 95.09
C GLN A 350 -23.34 75.95 93.57
N THR A 351 -23.32 77.20 93.12
CA THR A 351 -23.22 77.50 91.68
C THR A 351 -21.88 77.07 91.09
N ASN A 352 -20.77 77.21 91.82
CA ASN A 352 -19.46 76.74 91.35
C ASN A 352 -19.37 75.20 91.31
N GLN A 353 -20.00 74.49 92.26
CA GLN A 353 -20.09 73.03 92.21
C GLN A 353 -20.98 72.54 91.06
N LEU A 354 -22.11 73.20 90.80
CA LEU A 354 -22.97 72.89 89.66
C LEU A 354 -22.28 73.19 88.33
N PHE A 355 -21.53 74.30 88.25
CA PHE A 355 -20.75 74.66 87.07
C PHE A 355 -19.69 73.60 86.76
N ASN A 356 -18.90 73.19 87.75
CA ASN A 356 -17.90 72.14 87.58
C ASN A 356 -18.52 70.79 87.19
N HIS A 357 -19.67 70.42 87.76
CA HIS A 357 -20.39 69.19 87.40
C HIS A 357 -20.94 69.22 85.97
N VAL A 358 -21.42 70.37 85.50
CA VAL A 358 -21.87 70.55 84.11
C VAL A 358 -20.68 70.50 83.17
N GLN A 359 -19.54 71.10 83.54
CA GLN A 359 -18.31 71.07 82.74
C GLN A 359 -17.75 69.64 82.61
N ASP A 360 -17.73 68.87 83.70
CA ASP A 360 -17.33 67.45 83.70
C ASP A 360 -18.26 66.58 82.83
N LYS A 361 -19.57 66.86 82.86
CA LYS A 361 -20.54 66.15 82.01
C LYS A 361 -20.35 66.49 80.53
N LEU A 362 -20.09 67.76 80.22
CA LEU A 362 -19.82 68.21 78.85
C LEU A 362 -18.56 67.53 78.31
N HIS A 363 -17.49 67.50 79.12
CA HIS A 363 -16.24 66.85 78.73
C HIS A 363 -16.39 65.33 78.52
N LYS A 364 -17.14 64.65 79.40
CA LYS A 364 -17.48 63.22 79.21
C LYS A 364 -18.28 62.99 77.92
N GLN A 365 -19.15 63.92 77.55
CA GLN A 365 -19.95 63.84 76.34
C GLN A 365 -19.09 64.06 75.08
N GLU A 366 -18.11 64.96 75.12
CA GLU A 366 -17.12 65.15 74.04
C GLU A 366 -16.26 63.90 73.82
N VAL A 367 -15.75 63.29 74.91
CA VAL A 367 -14.97 62.05 74.84
C VAL A 367 -15.81 60.89 74.26
N LEU A 368 -17.09 60.80 74.62
CA LEU A 368 -18.02 59.82 74.05
C LEU A 368 -18.22 60.04 72.54
N ASN A 369 -18.39 61.29 72.11
CA ASN A 369 -18.53 61.61 70.69
C ASN A 369 -17.26 61.31 69.89
N GLU A 370 -16.07 61.60 70.41
CA GLU A 370 -14.82 61.22 69.77
C GLU A 370 -14.66 59.70 69.64
N ASN A 371 -15.05 58.94 70.68
CA ASN A 371 -15.00 57.48 70.66
C ASN A 371 -16.01 56.88 69.67
N LEU A 372 -17.21 57.45 69.57
CA LEU A 372 -18.20 57.08 68.55
C LEU A 372 -17.66 57.37 67.14
N GLN A 373 -17.03 58.53 66.93
CA GLN A 373 -16.44 58.90 65.64
C GLN A 373 -15.31 57.95 65.24
N LYS A 374 -14.43 57.59 66.19
CA LYS A 374 -13.37 56.59 65.97
C LYS A 374 -13.95 55.21 65.64
N SER A 375 -15.02 54.81 66.32
CA SER A 375 -15.67 53.51 66.07
C SER A 375 -16.35 53.47 64.70
N LEU A 376 -17.00 54.55 64.30
CA LEU A 376 -17.62 54.70 62.97
C LEU A 376 -16.57 54.60 61.85
N ASN A 377 -15.41 55.22 62.05
CA ASN A 377 -14.31 55.17 61.08
C ASN A 377 -13.69 53.76 60.99
N ARG A 378 -13.54 53.04 62.11
CA ARG A 378 -13.10 51.63 62.10
C ARG A 378 -14.08 50.73 61.34
N LEU A 379 -15.37 50.85 61.63
CA LEU A 379 -16.42 50.11 60.92
C LEU A 379 -16.41 50.39 59.40
N LYS A 380 -16.17 51.64 58.98
CA LYS A 380 -16.02 51.97 57.56
C LYS A 380 -14.80 51.29 56.93
N GLN A 381 -13.67 51.22 57.64
CA GLN A 381 -12.46 50.54 57.17
C GLN A 381 -12.68 49.03 57.08
N GLU A 382 -13.28 48.42 58.11
CA GLU A 382 -13.64 46.99 58.12
C GLU A 382 -14.58 46.63 56.96
N MET A 383 -15.61 47.45 56.71
CA MET A 383 -16.53 47.22 55.59
C MET A 383 -15.85 47.36 54.22
N GLN A 384 -14.88 48.28 54.08
CA GLN A 384 -14.09 48.37 52.85
C GLN A 384 -13.14 47.18 52.68
N GLN A 385 -12.57 46.69 53.77
CA GLN A 385 -11.72 45.51 53.77
C GLN A 385 -12.51 44.25 53.39
N GLU A 386 -13.68 44.04 54.00
CA GLU A 386 -14.57 42.91 53.68
C GLU A 386 -15.01 42.95 52.20
N LYS A 387 -15.26 44.15 51.65
CA LYS A 387 -15.56 44.30 50.22
C LYS A 387 -14.41 43.88 49.31
N LYS A 388 -13.16 44.18 49.69
CA LYS A 388 -11.97 43.73 48.93
C LYS A 388 -11.80 42.22 49.03
N GLU A 389 -11.91 41.66 50.22
CA GLU A 389 -11.80 40.22 50.44
C GLU A 389 -12.88 39.44 49.69
N ARG A 390 -14.12 39.95 49.65
CA ARG A 390 -15.18 39.35 48.81
C ARG A 390 -14.83 39.40 47.32
N ALA A 391 -14.31 40.51 46.83
CA ALA A 391 -13.91 40.63 45.43
C ALA A 391 -12.78 39.64 45.07
N GLU A 392 -11.78 39.50 45.94
CA GLU A 392 -10.69 38.53 45.76
C GLU A 392 -11.20 37.08 45.74
N VAL A 393 -12.09 36.72 46.67
CA VAL A 393 -12.73 35.39 46.69
C VAL A 393 -13.55 35.13 45.42
N GLU A 394 -14.23 36.15 44.90
CA GLU A 394 -15.04 36.03 43.69
C GLU A 394 -14.18 35.87 42.44
N GLU A 395 -13.03 36.57 42.37
CA GLU A 395 -12.00 36.33 41.33
C GLU A 395 -11.41 34.92 41.43
N GLU A 396 -11.02 34.45 42.61
CA GLU A 396 -10.53 33.09 42.81
C GLU A 396 -11.55 32.04 42.35
N ARG A 397 -12.83 32.26 42.67
CA ARG A 397 -13.93 31.39 42.25
C ARG A 397 -14.07 31.35 40.73
N HIS A 398 -13.95 32.50 40.07
CA HIS A 398 -13.98 32.59 38.61
C HIS A 398 -12.80 31.84 37.97
N LEU A 399 -11.60 32.00 38.55
CA LEU A 399 -10.37 31.36 38.09
C LEU A 399 -10.40 29.84 38.28
N LEU A 400 -10.97 29.36 39.39
CA LEU A 400 -11.22 27.95 39.62
C LEU A 400 -12.25 27.39 38.62
N GLN A 401 -13.30 28.13 38.30
CA GLN A 401 -14.30 27.73 37.33
C GLN A 401 -13.70 27.61 35.91
N GLU A 402 -12.84 28.55 35.51
CA GLU A 402 -12.11 28.48 34.24
C GLU A 402 -11.16 27.27 34.19
N LYS A 403 -10.42 27.01 35.27
CA LYS A 403 -9.54 25.82 35.37
C LYS A 403 -10.35 24.53 35.30
N SER A 404 -11.50 24.45 35.97
CA SER A 404 -12.40 23.29 35.89
C SER A 404 -12.89 23.08 34.45
N GLY A 405 -13.31 24.14 33.77
CA GLY A 405 -13.75 24.06 32.37
C GLY A 405 -12.61 23.72 31.40
N ALA A 406 -11.36 24.06 31.71
CA ALA A 406 -10.20 23.63 30.95
C ALA A 406 -9.91 22.13 31.14
N LEU A 407 -9.95 21.65 32.39
CA LEU A 407 -9.77 20.24 32.72
C LEU A 407 -10.85 19.36 32.09
N GLU A 408 -12.11 19.78 32.07
CA GLU A 408 -13.18 19.05 31.39
C GLU A 408 -12.94 18.93 29.88
N ARG A 409 -12.41 19.98 29.24
CA ARG A 409 -12.06 19.96 27.82
C ARG A 409 -10.89 19.01 27.56
N ASP A 410 -9.88 19.04 28.40
CA ASP A 410 -8.71 18.15 28.27
C ASP A 410 -9.11 16.69 28.53
N LEU A 411 -10.02 16.43 29.46
CA LEU A 411 -10.57 15.09 29.70
C LEU A 411 -11.32 14.57 28.46
N ARG A 412 -12.18 15.38 27.84
CA ARG A 412 -12.88 14.99 26.60
C ARG A 412 -11.91 14.68 25.46
N ARG A 413 -10.86 15.49 25.27
CA ARG A 413 -9.82 15.20 24.26
C ARG A 413 -9.11 13.87 24.54
N ALA A 414 -8.77 13.61 25.80
CA ALA A 414 -8.13 12.35 26.17
C ALA A 414 -9.05 11.13 25.92
N GLU A 415 -10.36 11.28 26.15
CA GLU A 415 -11.34 10.24 25.82
C GLU A 415 -11.48 10.01 24.31
N GLU A 416 -11.50 11.07 23.50
CA GLU A 416 -11.48 11.00 22.03
C GLU A 416 -10.22 10.31 21.50
N GLU A 417 -9.04 10.69 22.01
CA GLU A 417 -7.77 10.04 21.67
C GLU A 417 -7.77 8.55 22.04
N ARG A 418 -8.33 8.20 23.21
CA ARG A 418 -8.47 6.80 23.64
C ARG A 418 -9.34 6.01 22.69
N HIS A 419 -10.48 6.58 22.26
CA HIS A 419 -11.36 5.94 21.27
C HIS A 419 -10.65 5.72 19.93
N LEU A 420 -9.94 6.74 19.43
CA LEU A 420 -9.18 6.64 18.19
C LEU A 420 -8.10 5.56 18.24
N LEU A 421 -7.38 5.47 19.37
CA LEU A 421 -6.38 4.41 19.59
C LEU A 421 -7.02 3.01 19.64
N GLN A 422 -8.20 2.89 20.23
CA GLN A 422 -8.94 1.63 20.28
C GLN A 422 -9.40 1.18 18.89
N GLU A 423 -9.87 2.10 18.06
CA GLU A 423 -10.21 1.83 16.65
C GLU A 423 -8.99 1.39 15.84
N LYS A 424 -7.86 2.11 15.96
CA LYS A 424 -6.60 1.73 15.31
C LYS A 424 -6.12 0.35 15.75
N SER A 425 -6.22 0.03 17.04
CA SER A 425 -5.88 -1.30 17.55
C SER A 425 -6.79 -2.39 16.97
N GLY A 426 -8.09 -2.10 16.79
CA GLY A 426 -9.03 -3.02 16.17
C GLY A 426 -8.71 -3.28 14.69
N ALA A 427 -8.38 -2.23 13.93
CA ALA A 427 -7.96 -2.33 12.54
C ALA A 427 -6.68 -3.18 12.39
N LEU A 428 -5.66 -2.92 13.22
CA LEU A 428 -4.41 -3.70 13.21
C LEU A 428 -4.64 -5.19 13.53
N GLN A 429 -5.58 -5.52 14.42
CA GLN A 429 -5.93 -6.91 14.69
C GLN A 429 -6.61 -7.58 13.48
N GLN A 430 -7.43 -6.86 12.72
CA GLN A 430 -8.03 -7.39 11.49
C GLN A 430 -6.97 -7.62 10.41
N ASP A 431 -6.06 -6.67 10.23
CA ASP A 431 -4.97 -6.80 9.26
C ASP A 431 -4.04 -7.96 9.61
N LEU A 432 -3.74 -8.16 10.90
CA LEU A 432 -2.95 -9.32 11.36
C LEU A 432 -3.64 -10.65 11.01
N ARG A 433 -4.96 -10.75 11.23
CA ARG A 433 -5.71 -11.97 10.87
C ARG A 433 -5.69 -12.23 9.36
N ARG A 434 -5.85 -11.20 8.53
CA ARG A 434 -5.75 -11.33 7.06
C ARG A 434 -4.36 -11.82 6.64
N ALA A 435 -3.30 -11.24 7.21
CA ALA A 435 -1.93 -11.67 6.92
C ALA A 435 -1.68 -13.13 7.33
N GLU A 436 -2.25 -13.58 8.46
CA GLU A 436 -2.19 -14.98 8.88
C GLU A 436 -2.94 -15.92 7.93
N GLU A 437 -4.13 -15.53 7.46
CA GLU A 437 -4.90 -16.27 6.45
C GLU A 437 -4.14 -16.39 5.12
N GLU A 438 -3.55 -15.28 4.63
CA GLU A 438 -2.71 -15.28 3.43
C GLU A 438 -1.48 -16.19 3.59
N ARG A 439 -0.84 -16.17 4.76
CA ARG A 439 0.29 -17.06 5.06
C ARG A 439 -0.11 -18.53 4.98
N HIS A 440 -1.27 -18.87 5.53
CA HIS A 440 -1.80 -20.24 5.45
C HIS A 440 -2.07 -20.66 4.00
N LEU A 441 -2.70 -19.80 3.20
CA LEU A 441 -2.97 -20.07 1.80
C LEU A 441 -1.68 -20.25 0.98
N LEU A 442 -0.65 -19.44 1.24
CA LEU A 442 0.66 -19.59 0.61
C LEU A 442 1.34 -20.91 0.99
N GLN A 443 1.19 -21.33 2.24
CA GLN A 443 1.74 -22.61 2.72
C GLN A 443 1.04 -23.81 2.06
N GLU A 444 -0.28 -23.74 1.87
CA GLU A 444 -1.04 -24.76 1.13
C GLU A 444 -0.60 -24.82 -0.34
N LYS A 445 -0.48 -23.67 -1.02
CA LYS A 445 0.03 -23.59 -2.40
C LYS A 445 1.45 -24.15 -2.53
N SER A 446 2.33 -23.83 -1.59
CA SER A 446 3.69 -24.36 -1.56
C SER A 446 3.70 -25.89 -1.43
N SER A 447 2.83 -26.42 -0.57
CA SER A 447 2.68 -27.87 -0.37
C SER A 447 2.15 -28.57 -1.62
N ALA A 448 1.17 -27.96 -2.31
CA ALA A 448 0.66 -28.48 -3.58
C ALA A 448 1.74 -28.49 -4.68
N LEU A 449 2.50 -27.41 -4.82
CA LEU A 449 3.62 -27.33 -5.78
C LEU A 449 4.70 -28.38 -5.48
N GLN A 450 5.00 -28.67 -4.21
CA GLN A 450 5.92 -29.75 -3.86
C GLN A 450 5.41 -31.13 -4.26
N GLN A 451 4.10 -31.38 -4.13
CA GLN A 451 3.51 -32.64 -4.58
C GLN A 451 3.57 -32.77 -6.10
N ASP A 452 3.27 -31.69 -6.84
CA ASP A 452 3.34 -31.70 -8.30
C ASP A 452 4.77 -31.87 -8.80
N LEU A 453 5.75 -31.27 -8.12
CA LEU A 453 7.17 -31.49 -8.42
C LEU A 453 7.56 -32.96 -8.26
N ARG A 454 7.13 -33.62 -7.18
CA ARG A 454 7.40 -35.06 -6.96
C ARG A 454 6.77 -35.92 -8.06
N LYS A 455 5.53 -35.63 -8.48
CA LYS A 455 4.88 -36.36 -9.59
C LYS A 455 5.65 -36.19 -10.90
N ALA A 456 6.10 -34.96 -11.20
CA ALA A 456 6.90 -34.68 -12.38
C ALA A 456 8.25 -35.43 -12.36
N GLU A 457 8.90 -35.53 -11.20
CA GLU A 457 10.13 -36.32 -11.02
C GLU A 457 9.89 -37.82 -11.23
N GLU A 458 8.78 -38.37 -10.70
CA GLU A 458 8.38 -39.77 -10.92
C GLU A 458 8.11 -40.05 -12.41
N GLU A 459 7.40 -39.15 -13.10
CA GLU A 459 7.17 -39.27 -14.56
C GLU A 459 8.49 -39.21 -15.34
N ARG A 460 9.40 -38.31 -14.97
CA ARG A 460 10.73 -38.22 -15.58
C ARG A 460 11.49 -39.54 -15.44
N HIS A 461 11.47 -40.14 -14.26
CA HIS A 461 12.10 -41.44 -14.02
C HIS A 461 11.48 -42.55 -14.89
N ARG A 462 10.15 -42.62 -14.98
CA ARG A 462 9.46 -43.59 -15.85
C ARG A 462 9.81 -43.41 -17.32
N LEU A 463 9.88 -42.16 -17.80
CA LEU A 463 10.28 -41.87 -19.18
C LEU A 463 11.72 -42.27 -19.44
N GLN A 464 12.62 -42.05 -18.48
CA GLN A 464 14.01 -42.47 -18.58
C GLN A 464 14.15 -44.00 -18.64
N GLU A 465 13.39 -44.74 -17.82
CA GLU A 465 13.34 -46.21 -17.88
C GLU A 465 12.82 -46.72 -19.23
N LYS A 466 11.75 -46.11 -19.76
CA LYS A 466 11.22 -46.43 -21.10
C LYS A 466 12.24 -46.15 -22.19
N SER A 467 12.92 -45.01 -22.16
CA SER A 467 14.00 -44.67 -23.10
C SER A 467 15.10 -45.72 -23.07
N GLY A 468 15.57 -46.09 -21.86
CA GLY A 468 16.59 -47.12 -21.70
C GLY A 468 16.14 -48.53 -22.12
N ALA A 469 14.84 -48.83 -22.10
CA ALA A 469 14.28 -50.07 -22.66
C ALA A 469 14.28 -50.03 -24.19
N LEU A 470 13.82 -48.94 -24.79
CA LEU A 470 13.82 -48.74 -26.25
C LEU A 470 15.25 -48.79 -26.82
N GLU A 471 16.23 -48.20 -26.16
CA GLU A 471 17.64 -48.30 -26.57
C GLU A 471 18.15 -49.74 -26.59
N ARG A 472 17.74 -50.57 -25.62
CA ARG A 472 18.10 -51.99 -25.58
C ARG A 472 17.44 -52.77 -26.69
N ASP A 473 16.16 -52.50 -26.97
CA ASP A 473 15.43 -53.14 -28.06
C ASP A 473 15.98 -52.74 -29.43
N LEU A 474 16.37 -51.46 -29.60
CA LEU A 474 17.03 -50.97 -30.80
C LEU A 474 18.36 -51.71 -31.04
N ARG A 475 19.21 -51.86 -30.01
CA ARG A 475 20.48 -52.61 -30.14
C ARG A 475 20.24 -54.07 -30.54
N LYS A 476 19.24 -54.74 -29.97
CA LYS A 476 18.88 -56.10 -30.37
C LYS A 476 18.45 -56.17 -31.84
N ALA A 477 17.61 -55.24 -32.28
CA ALA A 477 17.18 -55.17 -33.67
C ALA A 477 18.36 -54.92 -34.62
N GLU A 478 19.33 -54.09 -34.23
CA GLU A 478 20.57 -53.87 -34.98
C GLU A 478 21.44 -55.14 -35.06
N GLU A 479 21.58 -55.87 -33.94
CA GLU A 479 22.28 -57.16 -33.90
C GLU A 479 21.62 -58.20 -34.81
N GLU A 480 20.28 -58.32 -34.75
CA GLU A 480 19.49 -59.19 -35.63
C GLU A 480 19.67 -58.81 -37.11
N ARG A 481 19.64 -57.51 -37.42
CA ARG A 481 19.89 -57.01 -38.78
C ARG A 481 21.26 -57.43 -39.29
N HIS A 482 22.31 -57.27 -38.48
CA HIS A 482 23.67 -57.69 -38.84
C HIS A 482 23.80 -59.20 -39.03
N LEU A 483 23.08 -60.01 -38.24
CA LEU A 483 23.03 -61.46 -38.45
C LEU A 483 22.35 -61.81 -39.77
N LEU A 484 21.23 -61.17 -40.10
CA LEU A 484 20.54 -61.36 -41.38
C LEU A 484 21.39 -60.93 -42.57
N GLU A 485 22.07 -59.79 -42.49
CA GLU A 485 23.03 -59.31 -43.51
C GLU A 485 24.14 -60.35 -43.75
N ARG A 486 24.72 -60.93 -42.69
CA ARG A 486 25.72 -62.01 -42.81
C ARG A 486 25.14 -63.27 -43.45
N MET A 487 23.94 -63.67 -43.06
CA MET A 487 23.28 -64.85 -43.65
C MET A 487 23.01 -64.67 -45.13
N ASN A 488 22.53 -63.49 -45.54
CA ASN A 488 22.33 -63.15 -46.95
C ASN A 488 23.65 -63.21 -47.74
N GLY A 489 24.72 -62.61 -47.22
CA GLY A 489 26.04 -62.70 -47.86
C GLY A 489 26.53 -64.15 -48.05
N LEU A 490 26.32 -65.03 -47.06
CA LEU A 490 26.64 -66.46 -47.18
C LEU A 490 25.77 -67.20 -48.21
N LEU A 491 24.49 -66.82 -48.34
CA LEU A 491 23.58 -67.38 -49.34
C LEU A 491 23.99 -66.95 -50.74
N GLU A 492 24.30 -65.67 -50.94
CA GLU A 492 24.82 -65.12 -52.20
C GLU A 492 26.12 -65.83 -52.60
N GLU A 493 27.06 -66.02 -51.67
CA GLU A 493 28.31 -66.74 -51.95
C GLU A 493 28.04 -68.20 -52.38
N LYS A 494 27.09 -68.88 -51.72
CA LYS A 494 26.66 -70.24 -52.10
C LYS A 494 26.01 -70.27 -53.49
N LEU A 495 25.19 -69.28 -53.83
CA LEU A 495 24.57 -69.15 -55.15
C LEU A 495 25.63 -68.95 -56.23
N VAL A 496 26.55 -67.99 -56.05
CA VAL A 496 27.66 -67.75 -56.96
C VAL A 496 28.52 -69.01 -57.14
N LYS A 497 28.79 -69.77 -56.06
CA LYS A 497 29.50 -71.05 -56.14
C LYS A 497 28.73 -72.10 -56.96
N LYS A 498 27.41 -72.19 -56.81
CA LYS A 498 26.54 -73.09 -57.60
C LYS A 498 26.53 -72.68 -59.07
N GLU A 499 26.35 -71.41 -59.38
CA GLU A 499 26.41 -70.88 -60.75
C GLU A 499 27.76 -71.16 -61.39
N ARG A 500 28.87 -70.87 -60.70
CA ARG A 500 30.23 -71.20 -61.19
C ARG A 500 30.43 -72.70 -61.43
N LYS A 501 29.79 -73.57 -60.65
CA LYS A 501 29.82 -75.03 -60.89
C LYS A 501 28.97 -75.39 -62.12
N TRP A 502 27.82 -74.76 -62.29
CA TRP A 502 26.92 -74.97 -63.42
C TRP A 502 27.57 -74.52 -64.74
N TYR A 503 28.12 -73.29 -64.79
CA TYR A 503 28.90 -72.80 -65.92
C TYR A 503 30.10 -73.68 -66.26
N ARG A 504 30.84 -74.18 -65.26
CA ARG A 504 31.94 -75.14 -65.48
C ARG A 504 31.49 -76.45 -66.10
N LYS A 505 30.32 -76.97 -65.71
CA LYS A 505 29.72 -78.16 -66.36
C LYS A 505 29.30 -77.86 -67.80
N LEU A 506 28.69 -76.71 -68.03
CA LEU A 506 28.23 -76.31 -69.38
C LEU A 506 29.39 -76.13 -70.37
N LEU A 507 30.54 -75.65 -69.90
CA LEU A 507 31.77 -75.51 -70.71
C LEU A 507 32.48 -76.85 -71.00
N CYS A 508 32.12 -77.94 -70.31
CA CYS A 508 32.71 -79.27 -70.52
C CYS A 508 31.84 -80.21 -71.38
N CYS A 509 30.62 -79.78 -71.73
CA CYS A 509 29.73 -80.45 -72.68
C CYS A 509 29.80 -79.71 -74.01
#